data_AF-A0A932IMA9-F1
#
_entry.id   AF-A0A932IMA9-F1
#
_cell.length_a   1.000
_cell.length_b   1.000
_cell.length_c   1.000
_cell.angle_alpha   90.00
_cell.angle_beta   90.00
_cell.angle_gamma   90.00
#
_symmetry.space_group_name_H-M   'P 1'
#
loop_
_entity.id
_entity.type
_entity.pdbx_description
1 polymer ?
#
loop_
_entity_poly.entity_id
_entity_poly.type
_entity_poly.pdbx_seq_one_letter_code
_entity_poly.pdbx_strand_id
1 'polypeptide(L)'
;MSSDRADRFGEAGLTHVELLPLPVEQRVLVGFPVAMLWLAMATGPGVYAFACGAQGFLTQLLALGLGLSFVAGVAVLSTRSAPKYGLAFAPLCRAAMGARGSSLVLLLRVGLGVLYLAAWAAPSGGWVALLVMAGLGVEAPPMLAGAMGWSAAALLMVVAWVIAARGMARVVR
;
A
#
# COMPACT_ATOMS: atom_id res chain seq x y z
N MET A 1 27.76 31.00 -7.35
CA MET A 1 26.89 30.51 -8.45
C MET A 1 25.92 29.39 -8.02
N SER A 2 25.58 29.25 -6.73
CA SER A 2 24.64 28.20 -6.25
C SER A 2 23.32 28.73 -5.68
N SER A 3 23.17 30.03 -5.38
CA SER A 3 21.92 30.57 -4.81
C SER A 3 20.84 30.87 -5.87
N ASP A 4 21.23 31.12 -7.12
CA ASP A 4 20.34 31.64 -8.17
C ASP A 4 19.37 30.59 -8.77
N ARG A 5 19.51 29.31 -8.40
CA ARG A 5 18.56 28.24 -8.78
C ARG A 5 17.46 28.00 -7.75
N ALA A 6 17.69 28.32 -6.48
CA ALA A 6 16.70 28.11 -5.41
C ALA A 6 15.55 29.12 -5.52
N ASP A 7 15.85 30.33 -5.99
CA ASP A 7 14.88 31.44 -6.02
C ASP A 7 13.83 31.31 -7.14
N ARG A 8 14.05 30.46 -8.15
CA ARG A 8 13.11 30.27 -9.27
C ARG A 8 12.00 29.24 -9.02
N PHE A 9 12.12 28.41 -7.99
CA PHE A 9 11.22 27.26 -7.78
C PHE A 9 10.38 27.32 -6.51
N GLY A 10 10.32 28.48 -5.84
CA GLY A 10 9.58 28.65 -4.58
C GLY A 10 10.28 27.95 -3.40
N GLU A 11 9.88 28.35 -2.19
CA GLU A 11 10.47 27.96 -0.90
C GLU A 11 11.18 26.59 -0.90
N ALA A 12 12.46 26.59 -0.51
CA ALA A 12 13.39 25.47 -0.59
C ALA A 12 12.95 24.14 0.07
N GLY A 13 11.81 24.12 0.78
CA GLY A 13 11.21 22.92 1.36
C GLY A 13 10.15 22.21 0.50
N LEU A 14 9.70 22.81 -0.61
CA LEU A 14 8.60 22.25 -1.43
C LEU A 14 9.09 21.45 -2.64
N THR A 15 10.34 21.62 -3.05
CA THR A 15 10.92 21.06 -4.28
C THR A 15 11.92 19.94 -3.98
N HIS A 16 11.39 18.73 -3.74
CA HIS A 16 12.20 17.51 -3.73
C HIS A 16 12.25 16.87 -5.11
N VAL A 17 13.43 16.36 -5.49
CA VAL A 17 13.65 15.67 -6.78
C VAL A 17 12.67 14.52 -6.99
N GLU A 18 12.32 13.78 -5.93
CA GLU A 18 11.37 12.67 -5.97
C GLU A 18 9.91 13.09 -6.22
N LEU A 19 9.60 14.39 -6.07
CA LEU A 19 8.28 14.95 -6.33
C LEU A 19 8.18 15.54 -7.74
N LEU A 20 9.26 15.54 -8.51
CA LEU A 20 9.26 16.01 -9.88
C LEU A 20 8.50 15.02 -10.78
N PRO A 21 7.90 15.51 -11.89
CA PRO A 21 7.30 14.63 -12.88
C PRO A 21 8.31 13.61 -13.41
N LEU A 22 7.91 12.34 -13.47
CA LEU A 22 8.72 11.29 -14.08
C LEU A 22 8.73 11.45 -15.61
N PRO A 23 9.92 11.52 -16.23
CA PRO A 23 10.05 11.57 -17.69
C PRO A 23 9.56 10.25 -18.30
N VAL A 24 9.10 10.30 -19.56
CA VAL A 24 8.41 9.17 -20.21
C VAL A 24 9.31 7.93 -20.30
N GLU A 25 10.60 8.15 -20.52
CA GLU A 25 11.63 7.12 -20.66
C GLU A 25 11.84 6.32 -19.36
N GLN A 26 11.45 6.87 -18.20
CA GLN A 26 11.58 6.22 -16.89
C GLN A 26 10.29 5.50 -16.45
N ARG A 27 9.22 5.55 -17.24
CA ARG A 27 7.91 4.94 -16.90
C ARG A 27 7.89 3.47 -17.30
N VAL A 28 8.42 2.62 -16.44
CA VAL A 28 8.58 1.17 -16.68
C VAL A 28 7.34 0.32 -16.40
N LEU A 29 6.37 0.85 -15.64
CA LEU A 29 5.13 0.15 -15.27
C LEU A 29 4.02 0.46 -16.28
N VAL A 30 3.96 -0.33 -17.37
CA VAL A 30 2.95 -0.15 -18.43
C VAL A 30 2.41 -1.51 -18.89
N GLY A 31 1.09 -1.64 -19.06
CA GLY A 31 0.48 -2.86 -19.58
C GLY A 31 0.49 -4.02 -18.57
N PHE A 32 1.16 -5.13 -18.94
CA PHE A 32 1.12 -6.39 -18.18
C PHE A 32 1.67 -6.31 -16.74
N PRO A 33 2.83 -5.68 -16.45
CA PRO A 33 3.34 -5.53 -15.09
C PRO A 33 2.36 -4.78 -14.17
N VAL A 34 1.62 -3.81 -14.70
CA VAL A 34 0.57 -3.10 -13.95
C VAL A 34 -0.58 -4.05 -13.61
N ALA A 35 -1.04 -4.85 -14.57
CA ALA A 35 -2.09 -5.84 -14.34
C ALA A 35 -1.68 -6.88 -13.28
N MET A 36 -0.43 -7.36 -13.31
CA MET A 36 0.08 -8.30 -12.30
C MET A 36 0.16 -7.66 -10.91
N LEU A 37 0.59 -6.40 -10.82
CA LEU A 37 0.58 -5.66 -9.56
C LEU A 37 -0.84 -5.56 -8.98
N TRP A 38 -1.82 -5.21 -9.83
CA TRP A 38 -3.23 -5.14 -9.43
C TRP A 38 -3.79 -6.48 -8.99
N LEU A 39 -3.45 -7.57 -9.69
CA LEU A 39 -3.88 -8.92 -9.31
C LEU A 39 -3.35 -9.30 -7.93
N ALA A 40 -2.06 -9.07 -7.67
CA ALA A 40 -1.44 -9.35 -6.38
C ALA A 40 -2.06 -8.53 -5.24
N MET A 41 -2.40 -7.27 -5.49
CA MET A 41 -3.09 -6.43 -4.52
C MET A 41 -4.56 -6.82 -4.31
N ALA A 42 -5.23 -7.32 -5.35
CA ALA A 42 -6.61 -7.80 -5.27
C ALA A 42 -6.71 -9.11 -4.49
N THR A 43 -5.68 -9.97 -4.54
CA THR A 43 -5.59 -11.21 -3.73
C THR A 43 -5.14 -10.93 -2.30
N GLY A 44 -5.81 -9.99 -1.64
CA GLY A 44 -5.49 -9.60 -0.27
C GLY A 44 -6.24 -10.43 0.80
N PRO A 45 -5.79 -10.38 2.06
CA PRO A 45 -6.45 -11.06 3.18
C PRO A 45 -7.93 -10.71 3.35
N GLY A 46 -8.32 -9.48 3.05
CA GLY A 46 -9.72 -9.04 3.10
C GLY A 46 -10.62 -9.78 2.10
N VAL A 47 -10.12 -10.09 0.90
CA VAL A 47 -10.85 -10.88 -0.10
C VAL A 47 -10.97 -12.33 0.35
N TYR A 48 -9.90 -12.89 0.93
CA TYR A 48 -9.94 -14.24 1.50
C TYR A 48 -10.97 -14.35 2.64
N ALA A 49 -10.95 -13.42 3.60
CA ALA A 49 -11.90 -13.43 4.71
C ALA A 49 -13.36 -13.27 4.24
N PHE A 50 -13.60 -12.46 3.20
CA PHE A 50 -14.93 -12.34 2.59
C PHE A 50 -15.35 -13.65 1.90
N ALA A 51 -14.45 -14.30 1.16
CA ALA A 51 -14.71 -15.55 0.47
C ALA A 51 -14.94 -16.74 1.42
N CYS A 52 -14.32 -16.73 2.61
CA CYS A 52 -14.56 -17.73 3.66
C CYS A 52 -15.82 -17.47 4.49
N GLY A 53 -16.60 -16.43 4.16
CA GLY A 53 -17.85 -16.12 4.86
C GLY A 53 -18.92 -17.20 4.66
N ALA A 54 -19.98 -17.14 5.47
CA ALA A 54 -21.06 -18.13 5.46
C ALA A 54 -22.12 -17.92 4.36
N GLN A 55 -21.91 -17.00 3.41
CA GLN A 55 -22.86 -16.74 2.33
C GLN A 55 -22.76 -17.79 1.21
N GLY A 56 -23.81 -17.94 0.41
CA GLY A 56 -23.78 -18.85 -0.74
C GLY A 56 -22.75 -18.43 -1.80
N PHE A 57 -22.11 -19.41 -2.44
CA PHE A 57 -21.05 -19.21 -3.44
C PHE A 57 -21.41 -18.17 -4.51
N LEU A 58 -22.61 -18.26 -5.10
CA LEU A 58 -23.04 -17.33 -6.14
C LEU A 58 -23.16 -15.89 -5.63
N THR A 59 -23.70 -15.71 -4.42
CA THR A 59 -23.82 -14.39 -3.78
C THR A 59 -22.45 -13.78 -3.51
N GLN A 60 -21.50 -14.58 -3.02
CA GLN A 60 -20.13 -14.12 -2.77
C GLN A 60 -19.41 -13.76 -4.07
N LEU A 61 -19.56 -14.60 -5.12
CA LEU A 61 -18.95 -14.35 -6.42
C LEU A 61 -19.45 -13.04 -7.03
N LEU A 62 -20.76 -12.79 -7.00
CA LEU A 62 -21.35 -11.56 -7.51
C LEU A 62 -20.93 -10.34 -6.68
N ALA A 63 -20.95 -10.45 -5.35
CA ALA A 63 -20.54 -9.35 -4.48
C ALA A 63 -19.05 -8.99 -4.66
N LEU A 64 -18.17 -10.00 -4.78
CA LEU A 64 -16.75 -9.81 -5.09
C LEU A 64 -16.57 -9.17 -6.46
N GLY A 65 -17.24 -9.68 -7.48
CA GLY A 65 -17.18 -9.14 -8.84
C GLY A 65 -17.60 -7.67 -8.89
N LEU A 66 -18.72 -7.32 -8.24
CA LEU A 66 -19.21 -5.94 -8.18
C LEU A 66 -18.27 -5.03 -7.38
N GLY A 67 -17.82 -5.48 -6.21
CA GLY A 67 -16.91 -4.72 -5.36
C GLY A 67 -15.57 -4.42 -6.05
N LEU A 68 -14.94 -5.44 -6.65
CA LEU A 68 -13.69 -5.28 -7.38
C LEU A 68 -13.87 -4.41 -8.63
N SER A 69 -14.99 -4.56 -9.34
CA SER A 69 -15.29 -3.73 -10.52
C SER A 69 -15.48 -2.26 -10.13
N PHE A 70 -16.19 -1.99 -9.04
CA PHE A 70 -16.36 -0.63 -8.52
C PHE A 70 -15.01 0.00 -8.14
N VAL A 71 -14.19 -0.73 -7.38
CA VAL A 71 -12.84 -0.27 -6.98
C VAL A 71 -11.96 -0.03 -8.20
N ALA A 72 -11.97 -0.93 -9.18
CA ALA A 72 -11.25 -0.76 -10.44
C ALA A 72 -11.70 0.49 -11.20
N GLY A 73 -13.00 0.76 -11.25
CA GLY A 73 -13.56 1.98 -11.85
C GLY A 73 -13.04 3.24 -11.16
N VAL A 74 -13.10 3.29 -9.82
CA VAL A 74 -12.58 4.43 -9.03
C VAL A 74 -11.06 4.58 -9.21
N ALA A 75 -10.32 3.48 -9.25
CA ALA A 75 -8.88 3.48 -9.48
C ALA A 75 -8.56 4.10 -10.84
N VAL A 76 -9.20 3.62 -11.92
CA VAL A 76 -9.00 4.15 -13.27
C VAL A 76 -9.29 5.65 -13.33
N LEU A 77 -10.38 6.10 -12.71
CA LEU A 77 -10.76 7.52 -12.68
C LEU A 77 -9.76 8.37 -11.89
N SER A 78 -9.34 7.90 -10.71
CA SER A 78 -8.42 8.63 -9.84
C SER A 78 -6.99 8.66 -10.36
N THR A 79 -6.58 7.64 -11.12
CA THR A 79 -5.21 7.56 -11.65
C THR A 79 -5.02 8.24 -13.00
N ARG A 80 -6.05 8.75 -13.70
CA ARG A 80 -5.90 9.32 -15.06
C ARG A 80 -4.81 10.38 -15.19
N SER A 81 -4.60 11.17 -14.13
CA SER A 81 -3.59 12.23 -14.10
C SER A 81 -2.16 11.70 -14.01
N ALA A 82 -1.93 10.56 -13.36
CA ALA A 82 -0.59 10.05 -13.11
C ALA A 82 0.13 9.56 -14.40
N PRO A 83 -0.47 8.73 -15.28
CA PRO A 83 0.14 8.36 -16.57
C PRO A 83 0.26 9.52 -17.54
N LYS A 84 -0.66 10.50 -17.49
CA LYS A 84 -0.64 11.65 -18.41
C LYS A 84 0.48 12.62 -18.06
N TYR A 85 0.61 12.99 -16.79
CA TYR A 85 1.55 14.03 -16.35
C TYR A 85 2.81 13.49 -15.67
N GLY A 86 2.89 12.18 -15.39
CA GLY A 86 4.03 11.60 -14.66
C GLY A 86 4.11 12.04 -13.21
N LEU A 87 3.00 12.53 -12.64
CA LEU A 87 2.96 13.08 -11.29
C LEU A 87 2.65 12.00 -10.26
N ALA A 88 3.40 12.02 -9.16
CA ALA A 88 3.10 11.21 -7.99
C ALA A 88 1.84 11.72 -7.25
N PHE A 89 1.34 10.91 -6.31
CA PHE A 89 0.15 11.24 -5.52
C PHE A 89 0.33 12.54 -4.70
N ALA A 90 1.51 12.76 -4.10
CA ALA A 90 1.77 13.93 -3.25
C ALA A 90 1.65 15.28 -3.99
N PRO A 91 2.28 15.48 -5.18
CA PRO A 91 2.04 16.67 -6.00
C PRO A 91 0.58 16.87 -6.39
N LEU A 92 -0.15 15.80 -6.73
CA LEU A 92 -1.57 15.88 -7.07
C LEU A 92 -2.41 16.35 -5.88
N CYS A 93 -2.13 15.86 -4.67
CA CYS A 93 -2.78 16.32 -3.45
C CYS A 93 -2.47 17.78 -3.12
N ARG A 94 -1.23 18.24 -3.36
CA ARG A 94 -0.85 19.65 -3.19
C ARG A 94 -1.60 20.56 -4.15
N ALA A 95 -1.79 20.14 -5.40
CA ALA A 95 -2.56 20.90 -6.37
C ALA A 95 -4.04 21.06 -5.97
N ALA A 96 -4.63 20.04 -5.35
CA ALA A 96 -6.04 20.05 -4.96
C ALA A 96 -6.32 20.75 -3.61
N MET A 97 -5.44 20.58 -2.61
CA MET A 97 -5.71 20.97 -1.20
C MET A 97 -4.66 21.91 -0.61
N GLY A 98 -3.68 22.35 -1.40
CA GLY A 98 -2.54 23.13 -0.94
C GLY A 98 -1.52 22.31 -0.12
N ALA A 99 -0.43 22.96 0.30
CA ALA A 99 0.68 22.31 1.01
C ALA A 99 0.24 21.69 2.36
N ARG A 100 -0.49 22.45 3.19
CA ARG A 100 -0.94 21.98 4.50
C ARG A 100 -1.99 20.88 4.40
N GLY A 101 -3.00 21.04 3.51
CA GLY A 101 -4.03 20.03 3.30
C GLY A 101 -3.48 18.72 2.74
N SER A 102 -2.51 18.80 1.81
CA SER A 102 -1.84 17.60 1.28
C SER A 102 -1.09 16.81 2.37
N SER A 103 -0.49 17.49 3.34
CA SER A 103 0.27 16.84 4.42
C SER A 103 -0.65 16.00 5.31
N LEU A 104 -1.84 16.52 5.63
CA LEU A 104 -2.84 15.77 6.39
C LEU A 104 -3.28 14.50 5.63
N VAL A 105 -3.55 14.62 4.33
CA VAL A 105 -3.99 13.48 3.52
C VAL A 105 -2.88 12.44 3.36
N LEU A 106 -1.62 12.87 3.21
CA LEU A 106 -0.48 11.96 3.16
C LEU A 106 -0.29 11.22 4.49
N LEU A 107 -0.41 11.92 5.63
CA LEU A 107 -0.35 11.30 6.95
C LEU A 107 -1.48 10.29 7.17
N LEU A 108 -2.71 10.65 6.82
CA LEU A 108 -3.86 9.74 6.90
C LEU A 108 -3.64 8.51 6.03
N ARG A 109 -3.13 8.67 4.81
CA ARG A 109 -2.85 7.56 3.89
C ARG A 109 -1.79 6.61 4.47
N VAL A 110 -0.69 7.14 5.02
CA VAL A 110 0.35 6.33 5.65
C VAL A 110 -0.19 5.63 6.89
N GLY A 111 -0.91 6.35 7.75
CA GLY A 111 -1.51 5.80 8.97
C GLY A 111 -2.50 4.67 8.67
N LEU A 112 -3.39 4.84 7.70
CA LEU A 112 -4.32 3.80 7.27
C LEU A 112 -3.58 2.58 6.69
N GLY A 113 -2.49 2.79 5.94
CA GLY A 113 -1.66 1.69 5.45
C GLY A 113 -1.00 0.90 6.58
N VAL A 114 -0.50 1.60 7.60
CA VAL A 114 0.09 0.99 8.81
C VAL A 114 -0.96 0.18 9.58
N LEU A 115 -2.12 0.77 9.83
CA LEU A 115 -3.23 0.12 10.53
C LEU A 115 -3.73 -1.10 9.75
N TYR A 116 -3.87 -0.98 8.44
CA TYR A 116 -4.29 -2.09 7.58
C TYR A 116 -3.31 -3.27 7.67
N LEU A 117 -2.01 -3.02 7.54
CA LEU A 117 -1.01 -4.09 7.64
C LEU A 117 -1.01 -4.73 9.03
N ALA A 118 -1.07 -3.91 10.09
CA ALA A 118 -1.10 -4.40 11.47
C ALA A 118 -2.35 -5.24 11.78
N ALA A 119 -3.52 -4.80 11.34
CA ALA A 119 -4.80 -5.48 11.56
C ALA A 119 -4.83 -6.90 10.99
N TRP A 120 -4.05 -7.16 9.93
CA TRP A 120 -3.95 -8.49 9.32
C TRP A 120 -2.76 -9.29 9.82
N ALA A 121 -1.60 -8.66 9.91
CA ALA A 121 -0.37 -9.35 10.27
C ALA A 121 -0.37 -9.84 11.73
N ALA A 122 -0.93 -9.06 12.66
CA ALA A 122 -0.90 -9.42 14.07
C ALA A 122 -1.75 -10.66 14.39
N PRO A 123 -3.02 -10.75 13.97
CA PRO A 123 -3.81 -11.97 14.18
C PRO A 123 -3.22 -13.18 13.45
N SER A 124 -2.76 -13.00 12.22
CA SER A 124 -2.18 -14.10 11.41
C SER A 124 -0.91 -14.66 12.07
N GLY A 125 -0.01 -13.78 12.52
CA GLY A 125 1.20 -14.18 13.25
C GLY A 125 0.90 -14.87 14.57
N GLY A 126 -0.13 -14.42 15.29
CA GLY A 126 -0.58 -15.05 16.54
C GLY A 126 -1.14 -16.45 16.32
N TRP A 127 -1.98 -16.64 15.29
CA TRP A 127 -2.50 -17.96 14.91
C TRP A 127 -1.41 -18.93 14.48
N VAL A 128 -0.46 -18.47 13.66
CA VAL A 128 0.70 -19.29 13.26
C VAL A 128 1.54 -19.69 14.48
N ALA A 129 1.79 -18.75 15.41
CA ALA A 129 2.51 -19.05 16.64
C ALA A 129 1.79 -20.11 17.48
N LEU A 130 0.47 -20.02 17.65
CA LEU A 130 -0.32 -21.03 18.36
C LEU A 130 -0.23 -22.40 17.69
N LEU A 131 -0.35 -22.46 16.36
CA LEU A 131 -0.27 -23.72 15.62
C LEU A 131 1.10 -24.38 15.73
N VAL A 132 2.18 -23.59 15.64
CA VAL A 132 3.56 -24.09 15.82
C VAL A 132 3.75 -24.63 17.23
N MET A 133 3.32 -23.88 18.25
CA MET A 133 3.48 -24.28 19.65
C MET A 133 2.65 -25.53 19.98
N ALA A 134 1.42 -25.62 19.48
CA ALA A 134 0.59 -26.81 19.60
C ALA A 134 1.23 -28.02 18.92
N GLY A 135 1.81 -27.84 17.73
CA GLY A 135 2.56 -28.89 17.03
C GLY A 135 3.83 -29.36 17.76
N LEU A 136 4.42 -28.48 18.58
CA LEU A 136 5.57 -28.78 19.44
C LEU A 136 5.15 -29.32 20.83
N GLY A 137 3.86 -29.47 21.10
CA GLY A 137 3.34 -29.92 22.39
C GLY A 137 3.51 -28.89 23.52
N VAL A 138 3.72 -27.62 23.19
CA VAL A 138 3.89 -26.53 24.18
C VAL A 138 2.59 -25.76 24.31
N GLU A 139 2.06 -25.68 25.53
CA GLU A 139 0.95 -24.78 25.85
C GLU A 139 1.48 -23.34 25.86
N ALA A 140 1.17 -22.58 24.80
CA ALA A 140 1.50 -21.17 24.75
C ALA A 140 0.39 -20.37 25.45
N PRO A 141 0.72 -19.57 26.50
CA PRO A 141 -0.26 -18.66 27.05
C PRO A 141 -0.69 -17.65 25.97
N PRO A 142 -1.98 -17.26 25.92
CA PRO A 142 -2.53 -16.40 24.87
C PRO A 142 -1.81 -15.05 24.74
N MET A 143 -1.19 -14.57 25.83
CA MET A 143 -0.36 -13.37 25.83
C MET A 143 0.92 -13.51 25.00
N LEU A 144 1.56 -14.69 25.01
CA LEU A 144 2.75 -14.97 24.20
C LEU A 144 2.40 -15.00 22.71
N ALA A 145 1.29 -15.66 22.35
CA ALA A 145 0.80 -15.69 20.99
C ALA A 145 0.46 -14.28 20.47
N GLY A 146 -0.17 -13.44 21.31
CA GLY A 146 -0.41 -12.04 20.99
C GLY A 146 0.88 -11.25 20.74
N ALA A 147 1.88 -11.39 21.61
CA ALA A 147 3.17 -10.74 21.45
C ALA A 147 3.90 -11.18 20.17
N MET A 148 3.87 -12.48 19.86
CA MET A 148 4.44 -13.02 18.62
C MET A 148 3.72 -12.47 17.38
N GLY A 149 2.39 -12.36 17.42
CA GLY A 149 1.60 -11.72 16.38
C GLY A 149 2.03 -10.27 16.11
N TRP A 150 2.11 -9.44 17.16
CA TRP A 150 2.57 -8.05 17.02
C TRP A 150 4.02 -7.93 16.55
N SER A 151 4.89 -8.85 16.97
CA SER A 151 6.27 -8.89 16.48
C SER A 151 6.34 -9.21 14.97
N ALA A 152 5.49 -10.11 14.48
CA ALA A 152 5.38 -10.42 13.05
C ALA A 152 4.85 -9.22 12.26
N ALA A 153 3.87 -8.48 12.79
CA ALA A 153 3.38 -7.25 12.19
C ALA A 153 4.48 -6.17 12.09
N ALA A 154 5.25 -5.97 13.16
CA ALA A 154 6.37 -5.05 13.17
C ALA A 154 7.46 -5.45 12.17
N LEU A 155 7.81 -6.74 12.11
CA LEU A 155 8.78 -7.26 11.16
C LEU A 155 8.34 -7.04 9.71
N LEU A 156 7.08 -7.37 9.38
CA LEU A 156 6.53 -7.14 8.05
C LEU A 156 6.52 -5.65 7.68
N MET A 157 6.26 -4.76 8.64
CA MET A 157 6.35 -3.32 8.41
C MET A 157 7.76 -2.89 8.04
N VAL A 158 8.77 -3.39 8.75
CA VAL A 158 10.18 -3.09 8.46
C VAL A 158 10.56 -3.63 7.09
N VAL A 159 10.17 -4.86 6.75
CA VAL A 159 10.42 -5.44 5.43
C VAL A 159 9.74 -4.62 4.33
N ALA A 160 8.47 -4.25 4.52
CA ALA A 160 7.73 -3.42 3.57
C ALA A 160 8.40 -2.06 3.38
N TRP A 161 8.87 -1.42 4.46
CA TRP A 161 9.65 -0.19 4.39
C TRP A 161 10.94 -0.38 3.59
N VAL A 162 11.73 -1.41 3.89
CA VAL A 162 13.00 -1.69 3.20
C VAL A 162 12.77 -1.92 1.71
N ILE A 163 11.71 -2.63 1.33
CA ILE A 163 11.32 -2.83 -0.07
C ILE A 163 10.93 -1.50 -0.70
N ALA A 164 10.07 -0.71 -0.05
CA ALA A 164 9.62 0.59 -0.54
C ALA A 164 10.76 1.59 -0.72
N ALA A 165 11.72 1.63 0.22
CA ALA A 165 12.88 2.50 0.19
C ALA A 165 13.84 2.20 -0.98
N ARG A 166 13.79 0.98 -1.53
CA ARG A 166 14.61 0.57 -2.70
C ARG A 166 13.95 0.86 -4.04
N GLY A 167 12.72 1.39 -4.04
CA GLY A 167 11.99 1.83 -5.22
C GLY A 167 11.44 0.69 -6.10
N MET A 168 10.50 1.04 -6.98
CA MET A 168 9.79 0.06 -7.85
C MET A 168 10.65 -0.54 -8.96
N ALA A 169 11.86 -0.03 -9.21
CA ALA A 169 12.74 -0.49 -10.30
C ALA A 169 13.22 -1.95 -10.15
N ARG A 170 13.11 -2.55 -8.96
CA ARG A 170 13.46 -3.96 -8.72
C ARG A 170 12.26 -4.91 -8.77
N VAL A 171 11.03 -4.40 -8.78
CA VAL A 171 9.80 -5.22 -8.84
C VAL A 171 9.51 -5.67 -10.27
N VAL A 172 10.07 -4.97 -11.27
CA VAL A 172 9.81 -5.18 -12.70
C VAL A 172 10.94 -5.94 -13.42
N ARG A 173 12.05 -6.23 -12.73
CA ARG A 173 13.14 -7.08 -13.27
C ARG A 173 12.94 -8.53 -12.88
#